data_AF-A0A024H9N9-F1
#
_entry.id   AF-A0A024H9N9-F1
#
_cell.length_a   1.000
_cell.length_b   1.000
_cell.length_c   1.000
_cell.angle_alpha   90.00
_cell.angle_beta   90.00
_cell.angle_gamma   90.00
#
_symmetry.space_group_name_H-M   'P 1'
#
loop_
_entity.id
_entity.type
_entity.pdbx_description
1 polymer ?
#
loop_
_entity_poly.entity_id
_entity_poly.type
_entity_poly.pdbx_seq_one_letter_code
_entity_poly.pdbx_strand_id
1 'polypeptide(L)'
;MQYSQHAIDSRPRHGLAAVFRPGLAPTLVVLALLPLLVALGCWQLSRAAEKRVMLAAFEARREAAPIPAARLQGQSDPAYVRVRLQGRFDAQHSLLLDNRTRDGAAGVELLQPFYDKPSGLWLLVNRGWLPWTNRRIAPAFDTPTGDQLLDAWTYVAPPGGLQLADRQSQAWPRLITRVDPASVWQAVGRNGLPLELRLEPGDAAFDTNWPVVAVSPERHTGYAVQWFAMATALLALYLYLGIRRAREMTRHEPQPDPR
;
A
#
# COMPACT_ATOMS: atom_id res chain seq x y z
N MET A 1 29.67 19.70 -88.41
CA MET A 1 28.52 20.42 -87.82
C MET A 1 28.16 19.74 -86.52
N GLN A 2 28.05 20.54 -85.45
CA GLN A 2 28.10 20.15 -84.04
C GLN A 2 26.91 19.32 -83.54
N TYR A 3 27.25 18.38 -82.65
CA TYR A 3 26.43 17.60 -81.74
C TYR A 3 25.53 18.50 -80.87
N SER A 4 24.22 18.23 -80.86
CA SER A 4 23.29 18.83 -79.89
C SER A 4 23.02 17.82 -78.78
N GLN A 5 23.71 17.97 -77.65
CA GLN A 5 23.53 17.15 -76.45
C GLN A 5 22.28 17.57 -75.68
N HIS A 6 21.44 16.58 -75.39
CA HIS A 6 20.39 16.63 -74.37
C HIS A 6 20.98 16.97 -73.00
N ALA A 7 20.50 18.05 -72.38
CA ALA A 7 20.67 18.29 -70.96
C ALA A 7 19.37 17.93 -70.23
N ILE A 8 19.33 16.75 -69.63
CA ILE A 8 18.30 16.35 -68.68
C ILE A 8 18.65 17.04 -67.35
N ASP A 9 17.84 18.02 -66.94
CA ASP A 9 17.92 18.69 -65.64
C ASP A 9 17.49 17.71 -64.54
N SER A 10 18.43 16.87 -64.07
CA SER A 10 18.26 16.03 -62.89
C SER A 10 18.55 16.83 -61.63
N ARG A 11 17.56 17.58 -61.14
CA ARG A 11 17.60 18.17 -59.79
C ARG A 11 17.60 17.05 -58.74
N PRO A 12 18.58 16.99 -57.83
CA PRO A 12 18.53 16.04 -56.73
C PRO A 12 17.42 16.46 -55.75
N ARG A 13 16.39 15.62 -55.59
CA ARG A 13 15.46 15.69 -54.46
C ARG A 13 16.21 15.26 -53.19
N HIS A 14 16.98 16.17 -52.60
CA HIS A 14 17.47 15.97 -51.24
C HIS A 14 16.29 16.11 -50.28
N GLY A 15 15.69 14.96 -49.94
CA GLY A 15 14.87 14.86 -48.74
C GLY A 15 15.76 15.16 -47.55
N LEU A 16 15.76 16.40 -47.07
CA LEU A 16 16.39 16.78 -45.80
C LEU A 16 15.72 16.00 -44.68
N ALA A 17 16.29 14.85 -44.34
CA ALA A 17 15.98 14.17 -43.09
C ALA A 17 16.25 15.18 -41.98
N ALA A 18 15.20 15.59 -41.26
CA ALA A 18 15.33 16.52 -40.16
C ALA A 18 16.27 15.92 -39.10
N VAL A 19 17.52 16.40 -39.05
CA VAL A 19 18.55 15.88 -38.16
C VAL A 19 18.20 16.24 -36.72
N PHE A 20 17.85 15.26 -35.90
CA PHE A 20 17.45 15.43 -34.51
C PHE A 20 18.44 16.30 -33.71
N ARG A 21 18.01 17.50 -33.28
CA ARG A 21 18.85 18.48 -32.57
C ARG A 21 18.13 19.10 -31.37
N PRO A 22 17.87 18.33 -30.30
CA PRO A 22 17.11 18.77 -29.14
C PRO A 22 17.89 19.74 -28.21
N GLY A 23 19.22 19.82 -28.33
CA GLY A 23 20.07 20.61 -27.43
C GLY A 23 20.46 19.85 -26.15
N LEU A 24 21.56 20.29 -25.51
CA LEU A 24 22.17 19.58 -24.37
C LEU A 24 21.28 19.57 -23.13
N ALA A 25 20.71 20.72 -22.74
CA ALA A 25 19.90 20.82 -21.53
C ALA A 25 18.64 19.93 -21.55
N PRO A 26 17.80 19.93 -22.61
CA PRO A 26 16.66 18.99 -22.70
C PRO A 26 17.10 17.52 -22.69
N THR A 27 18.25 17.22 -23.28
CA THR A 27 18.80 15.85 -23.31
C THR A 27 19.19 15.39 -21.90
N LEU A 28 19.86 16.23 -21.11
CA LEU A 28 20.21 15.92 -19.72
C LEU A 28 18.97 15.72 -18.84
N VAL A 29 17.96 16.58 -19.00
CA VAL A 29 16.69 16.45 -18.26
C VAL A 29 16.00 15.12 -18.56
N VAL A 30 15.91 14.74 -19.84
CA VAL A 30 15.28 13.49 -20.24
C VAL A 30 16.11 12.29 -19.78
N LEU A 31 17.44 12.36 -19.90
CA LEU A 31 18.34 11.30 -19.45
C LEU A 31 18.23 11.04 -17.94
N ALA A 32 17.94 12.07 -17.14
CA ALA A 32 17.71 11.93 -15.70
C ALA A 32 16.28 11.49 -15.36
N LEU A 33 15.27 12.17 -15.92
CA LEU A 33 13.88 11.96 -15.53
C LEU A 33 13.26 10.70 -16.13
N LEU A 34 13.59 10.34 -17.37
CA LEU A 34 13.02 9.16 -18.01
C LEU A 34 13.30 7.86 -17.23
N PRO A 35 14.55 7.52 -16.87
CA PRO A 35 14.81 6.30 -16.09
C PRO A 35 14.17 6.37 -14.70
N LEU A 36 14.11 7.55 -14.07
CA LEU A 36 13.45 7.73 -12.78
C LEU A 36 11.95 7.41 -12.87
N LEU A 37 11.25 7.98 -13.85
CA LEU A 37 9.81 7.75 -14.06
C LEU A 37 9.51 6.29 -14.37
N VAL A 38 10.31 5.66 -15.23
CA VAL A 38 10.18 4.23 -15.54
C VAL A 38 10.43 3.37 -14.29
N ALA A 39 11.47 3.68 -13.51
CA ALA A 39 11.78 2.97 -12.28
C ALA A 39 10.64 3.09 -11.25
N LEU A 40 10.04 4.28 -11.09
CA LEU A 40 8.88 4.49 -10.23
C LEU A 40 7.65 3.69 -10.71
N GLY A 41 7.41 3.63 -12.02
CA GLY A 41 6.36 2.80 -12.60
C GLY A 41 6.56 1.31 -12.30
N CYS A 42 7.77 0.79 -12.53
CA CYS A 42 8.13 -0.60 -12.20
C CYS A 42 8.02 -0.90 -10.71
N TRP A 43 8.45 0.03 -9.84
CA TRP A 43 8.31 -0.10 -8.40
C TRP A 43 6.85 -0.20 -7.95
N GLN A 44 5.96 0.62 -8.53
CA GLN A 44 4.52 0.55 -8.27
C GLN A 44 3.92 -0.79 -8.73
N LEU A 45 4.33 -1.33 -9.88
CA LEU A 45 3.90 -2.65 -10.34
C LEU A 45 4.37 -3.77 -9.39
N SER A 46 5.60 -3.69 -8.90
CA SER A 46 6.11 -4.64 -7.89
C SER A 46 5.25 -4.61 -6.62
N ARG A 47 4.91 -3.41 -6.12
CA ARG A 47 4.03 -3.28 -4.96
C ARG A 47 2.64 -3.84 -5.22
N ALA A 48 2.07 -3.62 -6.42
CA ALA A 48 0.81 -4.24 -6.79
C ALA A 48 0.88 -5.77 -6.76
N ALA A 49 1.95 -6.37 -7.29
CA ALA A 49 2.15 -7.82 -7.29
C ALA A 49 2.24 -8.39 -5.86
N GLU A 50 3.02 -7.77 -4.97
CA GLU A 50 3.09 -8.16 -3.55
C GLU A 50 1.71 -8.17 -2.90
N LYS A 51 0.90 -7.12 -3.13
CA LYS A 51 -0.46 -7.02 -2.56
C LYS A 51 -1.40 -8.08 -3.12
N ARG A 52 -1.28 -8.45 -4.40
CA ARG A 52 -2.08 -9.55 -4.99
C ARG A 52 -1.76 -10.90 -4.35
N VAL A 53 -0.48 -11.18 -4.08
CA VAL A 53 -0.08 -12.42 -3.41
C VAL A 53 -0.68 -12.48 -1.99
N MET A 54 -0.66 -11.37 -1.24
CA MET A 54 -1.29 -11.30 0.09
C MET A 54 -2.80 -11.55 0.02
N LEU A 55 -3.49 -10.92 -0.94
CA LEU A 55 -4.94 -11.12 -1.13
C LEU A 55 -5.27 -12.56 -1.52
N ALA A 56 -4.50 -13.17 -2.43
CA ALA A 56 -4.70 -14.56 -2.82
C ALA A 56 -4.50 -15.53 -1.64
N ALA A 57 -3.48 -15.29 -0.81
CA ALA A 57 -3.24 -16.09 0.39
C ALA A 57 -4.38 -15.95 1.41
N PHE A 58 -4.93 -14.75 1.58
CA PHE A 58 -6.09 -14.50 2.42
C PHE A 58 -7.34 -15.23 1.90
N GLU A 59 -7.69 -15.05 0.62
CA GLU A 59 -8.86 -15.71 0.02
C GLU A 59 -8.75 -17.24 0.05
N ALA A 60 -7.57 -17.80 -0.18
CA ALA A 60 -7.36 -19.24 -0.10
C ALA A 60 -7.59 -19.82 1.31
N ARG A 61 -7.38 -19.03 2.37
CA ARG A 61 -7.63 -19.43 3.77
C ARG A 61 -9.02 -19.05 4.25
N ARG A 62 -9.70 -18.15 3.56
CA ARG A 62 -11.02 -17.61 3.94
C ARG A 62 -12.09 -18.69 4.10
N GLU A 63 -12.05 -19.72 3.26
CA GLU A 63 -13.02 -20.82 3.27
C GLU A 63 -12.68 -21.92 4.29
N ALA A 64 -11.52 -21.86 4.95
CA ALA A 64 -11.12 -22.87 5.91
C ALA A 64 -12.01 -22.85 7.16
N ALA A 65 -12.31 -24.03 7.70
CA ALA A 65 -13.00 -24.16 8.97
C ALA A 65 -12.12 -23.63 10.12
N PRO A 66 -12.71 -22.97 11.13
CA PRO A 66 -11.94 -22.46 12.26
C PRO A 66 -11.34 -23.60 13.09
N ILE A 67 -10.07 -23.43 13.47
CA ILE A 67 -9.36 -24.38 14.34
C ILE A 67 -9.42 -23.94 15.82
N PRO A 68 -9.26 -24.85 16.79
CA PRO A 68 -9.17 -24.47 18.19
C PRO A 68 -7.92 -23.62 18.49
N ALA A 69 -8.03 -22.65 19.41
CA ALA A 69 -6.92 -21.78 19.80
C ALA A 69 -5.64 -22.53 20.24
N ALA A 70 -5.79 -23.71 20.86
CA ALA A 70 -4.66 -24.55 21.27
C ALA A 70 -3.73 -24.94 20.11
N ARG A 71 -4.26 -25.01 18.87
CA ARG A 71 -3.49 -25.36 17.66
C ARG A 71 -2.62 -24.21 17.16
N LEU A 72 -2.80 -22.99 17.65
CA LEU A 72 -1.99 -21.84 17.25
C LEU A 72 -0.55 -21.94 17.76
N GLN A 73 -0.35 -22.62 18.89
CA GLN A 73 0.99 -22.83 19.44
C GLN A 73 1.80 -23.72 18.51
N GLY A 74 2.91 -23.18 17.98
CA GLY A 74 3.78 -23.91 17.06
C GLY A 74 3.38 -23.84 15.58
N GLN A 75 2.37 -23.04 15.21
CA GLN A 75 2.04 -22.78 13.82
C GLN A 75 3.18 -21.98 13.16
N SER A 76 3.80 -22.53 12.11
CA SER A 76 4.93 -21.90 11.41
C SER A 76 4.53 -20.66 10.61
N ASP A 77 3.31 -20.65 10.08
CA ASP A 77 2.72 -19.52 9.36
C ASP A 77 1.33 -19.21 9.93
N PRO A 78 1.26 -18.40 10.99
CA PRO A 78 0.02 -18.04 11.64
C PRO A 78 -0.69 -16.89 10.94
N ALA A 79 -0.39 -16.50 9.69
CA ALA A 79 -1.12 -15.41 9.04
C ALA A 79 -2.49 -15.89 8.53
N TYR A 80 -3.57 -15.14 8.80
CA TYR A 80 -4.90 -15.42 8.24
C TYR A 80 -5.44 -16.83 8.54
N VAL A 81 -5.10 -17.38 9.71
CA VAL A 81 -5.66 -18.63 10.20
C VAL A 81 -6.97 -18.32 10.92
N ARG A 82 -8.03 -19.04 10.57
CA ARG A 82 -9.33 -18.92 11.23
C ARG A 82 -9.34 -19.73 12.52
N VAL A 83 -9.76 -19.13 13.62
CA VAL A 83 -9.66 -19.70 14.97
C VAL A 83 -10.99 -19.55 15.69
N ARG A 84 -11.41 -20.60 16.39
CA ARG A 84 -12.55 -20.59 17.29
C ARG A 84 -12.09 -20.40 18.73
N LEU A 85 -12.69 -19.43 19.40
CA LEU A 85 -12.44 -19.04 20.78
C LEU A 85 -13.67 -19.27 21.63
N GLN A 86 -13.48 -19.76 22.85
CA GLN A 86 -14.55 -19.94 23.82
C GLN A 86 -14.11 -19.48 25.21
N GLY A 87 -14.74 -18.45 25.75
CA GLY A 87 -14.31 -17.87 27.03
C GLY A 87 -14.72 -16.43 27.19
N ARG A 88 -13.89 -15.60 27.84
CA ARG A 88 -14.33 -14.26 28.28
C ARG A 88 -13.31 -13.18 28.01
N PHE A 89 -13.82 -11.98 27.72
CA PHE A 89 -13.01 -10.77 27.64
C PHE A 89 -12.59 -10.28 29.02
N ASP A 90 -11.45 -9.60 29.06
CA ASP A 90 -11.05 -8.75 30.16
C ASP A 90 -11.49 -7.31 29.90
N ALA A 91 -12.51 -6.87 30.62
CA ALA A 91 -13.02 -5.50 30.55
C ALA A 91 -12.02 -4.47 31.11
N GLN A 92 -11.10 -4.86 32.00
CA GLN A 92 -10.22 -3.95 32.73
C GLN A 92 -9.02 -3.47 31.91
N HIS A 93 -8.57 -4.26 30.92
CA HIS A 93 -7.31 -4.03 30.22
C HIS A 93 -7.51 -3.78 28.71
N SER A 94 -8.37 -2.82 28.37
CA SER A 94 -8.71 -2.49 26.98
C SER A 94 -7.68 -1.56 26.32
N LEU A 95 -7.36 -1.80 25.05
CA LEU A 95 -6.47 -0.98 24.24
C LEU A 95 -7.25 -0.30 23.12
N LEU A 96 -6.94 0.96 22.86
CA LEU A 96 -7.47 1.73 21.74
C LEU A 96 -6.33 1.99 20.76
N LEU A 97 -6.40 1.36 19.60
CA LEU A 97 -5.42 1.53 18.54
C LEU A 97 -5.78 2.77 17.72
N ASP A 98 -5.01 3.84 17.87
CA ASP A 98 -5.26 5.16 17.29
C ASP A 98 -4.96 5.22 15.79
N ASN A 99 -5.34 6.34 15.18
CA ASN A 99 -5.11 6.70 13.78
C ASN A 99 -5.71 5.68 12.80
N ARG A 100 -6.92 5.20 13.11
CA ARG A 100 -7.66 4.29 12.24
C ARG A 100 -8.74 5.06 11.52
N THR A 101 -8.62 5.16 10.19
CA THR A 101 -9.64 5.79 9.35
C THR A 101 -10.47 4.71 8.67
N ARG A 102 -11.79 4.84 8.73
CA ARG A 102 -12.74 3.99 8.00
C ARG A 102 -13.74 4.88 7.27
N ASP A 103 -13.89 4.67 5.96
CA ASP A 103 -14.82 5.42 5.10
C ASP A 103 -14.75 6.95 5.25
N GLY A 104 -13.53 7.48 5.45
CA GLY A 104 -13.26 8.91 5.62
C GLY A 104 -13.45 9.44 7.05
N ALA A 105 -13.99 8.64 7.97
CA ALA A 105 -14.13 8.99 9.38
C ALA A 105 -12.90 8.56 10.19
N ALA A 106 -12.43 9.43 11.08
CA ALA A 106 -11.40 9.10 12.06
C ALA A 106 -11.97 8.25 13.21
N GLY A 107 -11.19 7.29 13.69
CA GLY A 107 -11.58 6.38 14.74
C GLY A 107 -10.41 5.61 15.32
N VAL A 108 -10.76 4.61 16.13
CA VAL A 108 -9.83 3.71 16.81
C VAL A 108 -10.28 2.27 16.62
N GLU A 109 -9.36 1.32 16.75
CA GLU A 109 -9.72 -0.09 16.88
C GLU A 109 -9.62 -0.51 18.34
N LEU A 110 -10.61 -1.27 18.84
CA LEU A 110 -10.63 -1.75 20.22
C LEU A 110 -9.99 -3.14 20.29
N LEU A 111 -8.94 -3.28 21.09
CA LEU A 111 -8.35 -4.58 21.40
C LEU A 111 -8.55 -4.90 22.87
N GLN A 112 -8.92 -6.15 23.17
CA GLN A 112 -9.09 -6.63 24.53
C GLN A 112 -8.45 -8.02 24.71
N PRO A 113 -7.77 -8.26 25.85
CA PRO A 113 -7.39 -9.61 26.24
C PRO A 113 -8.62 -10.50 26.35
N PHE A 114 -8.53 -11.69 25.80
CA PHE A 114 -9.53 -12.74 25.86
C PHE A 114 -8.90 -13.99 26.47
N TYR A 115 -9.56 -14.57 27.46
CA TYR A 115 -9.17 -15.86 28.03
C TYR A 115 -9.95 -16.97 27.36
N ASP A 116 -9.27 -17.80 26.59
CA ASP A 116 -9.84 -19.00 26.00
C ASP A 116 -9.82 -20.14 27.02
N LYS A 117 -11.00 -20.59 27.46
CA LYS A 117 -11.14 -21.63 28.48
C LYS A 117 -10.64 -23.00 28.02
N PRO A 118 -10.98 -23.49 26.80
CA PRO A 118 -10.52 -24.80 26.35
C PRO A 118 -9.00 -24.92 26.25
N SER A 119 -8.30 -23.89 25.77
CA SER A 119 -6.83 -23.91 25.64
C SER A 119 -6.09 -23.38 26.86
N GLY A 120 -6.76 -22.61 27.74
CA GLY A 120 -6.13 -21.92 28.87
C GLY A 120 -5.25 -20.73 28.45
N LEU A 121 -5.38 -20.25 27.21
CA LEU A 121 -4.52 -19.21 26.66
C LEU A 121 -5.16 -17.82 26.75
N TRP A 122 -4.29 -16.83 26.99
CA TRP A 122 -4.63 -15.43 26.78
C TRP A 122 -4.31 -15.01 25.35
N LEU A 123 -5.28 -14.36 24.73
CA LEU A 123 -5.28 -13.96 23.32
C LEU A 123 -5.62 -12.49 23.21
N LEU A 124 -4.97 -11.76 22.32
CA LEU A 124 -5.27 -10.34 22.12
C LEU A 124 -6.25 -10.20 20.95
N VAL A 125 -7.50 -9.90 21.26
CA VAL A 125 -8.58 -9.87 20.27
C VAL A 125 -8.93 -8.42 19.94
N ASN A 126 -8.70 -8.04 18.69
CA ASN A 126 -9.20 -6.84 18.05
C ASN A 126 -10.68 -7.03 17.68
N ARG A 127 -11.55 -6.29 18.36
CA ARG A 127 -13.00 -6.37 18.25
C ARG A 127 -13.56 -5.51 17.12
N GLY A 128 -12.75 -4.68 16.46
CA GLY A 128 -13.18 -3.84 15.35
C GLY A 128 -13.01 -2.35 15.61
N TRP A 129 -13.45 -1.56 14.62
CA TRP A 129 -13.32 -0.12 14.56
C TRP A 129 -14.49 0.60 15.24
N LEU A 130 -14.18 1.69 15.92
CA LEU A 130 -15.08 2.61 16.60
C LEU A 130 -14.87 4.04 16.08
N PRO A 131 -15.93 4.79 15.78
CA PRO A 131 -15.80 6.20 15.39
C PRO A 131 -15.26 7.02 16.57
N TRP A 132 -14.29 7.89 16.30
CA TRP A 132 -13.68 8.77 17.31
C TRP A 132 -13.36 10.14 16.73
N THR A 133 -14.41 10.86 16.35
CA THR A 133 -14.31 12.18 15.69
C THR A 133 -13.88 13.30 16.64
N ASN A 134 -14.25 13.22 17.93
CA ASN A 134 -13.87 14.19 18.95
C ASN A 134 -12.91 13.57 19.97
N ARG A 135 -11.60 13.84 19.81
CA ARG A 135 -10.54 13.33 20.68
C ARG A 135 -10.62 13.78 22.15
N ARG A 136 -11.50 14.74 22.48
CA ARG A 136 -11.73 15.18 23.87
C ARG A 136 -12.65 14.25 24.67
N ILE A 137 -13.41 13.40 23.99
CA ILE A 137 -14.39 12.48 24.61
C ILE A 137 -13.87 11.07 24.38
N ALA A 138 -13.66 10.28 25.43
CA ALA A 138 -13.20 8.90 25.26
C ALA A 138 -14.23 8.09 24.43
N PRO A 139 -13.77 7.17 23.55
CA PRO A 139 -14.68 6.26 22.85
C PRO A 139 -15.47 5.43 23.86
N ALA A 140 -16.79 5.41 23.73
CA ALA A 140 -17.64 4.52 24.51
C ALA A 140 -17.73 3.15 23.83
N PHE A 141 -17.62 2.08 24.62
CA PHE A 141 -17.76 0.71 24.15
C PHE A 141 -18.21 -0.19 25.30
N ASP A 142 -19.02 -1.19 24.98
CA ASP A 142 -19.45 -2.21 25.94
C ASP A 142 -18.62 -3.49 25.77
N THR A 143 -18.38 -4.19 26.89
CA THR A 143 -17.73 -5.50 26.90
C THR A 143 -18.78 -6.56 27.26
N PRO A 144 -19.02 -7.56 26.40
CA PRO A 144 -19.93 -8.66 26.70
C PRO A 144 -19.55 -9.34 28.01
N THR A 145 -20.56 -9.60 28.84
CA THR A 145 -20.38 -10.31 30.11
C THR A 145 -20.55 -11.82 29.90
N GLY A 146 -19.90 -12.62 30.74
CA GLY A 146 -19.97 -14.08 30.65
C GLY A 146 -19.15 -14.69 29.52
N ASP A 147 -19.45 -15.94 29.21
CA ASP A 147 -18.75 -16.71 28.20
C ASP A 147 -19.28 -16.43 26.80
N GLN A 148 -18.35 -16.27 25.86
CA GLN A 148 -18.56 -15.96 24.47
C GLN A 148 -17.99 -17.09 23.62
N LEU A 149 -18.69 -17.43 22.54
CA LEU A 149 -18.19 -18.30 21.48
C LEU A 149 -17.97 -17.45 20.24
N LEU A 150 -16.71 -17.32 19.83
CA LEU A 150 -16.26 -16.34 18.85
C LEU A 150 -15.40 -17.01 17.79
N ASP A 151 -15.54 -16.58 16.54
CA ASP A 151 -14.59 -16.91 15.47
C ASP A 151 -13.74 -15.67 15.15
N ALA A 152 -12.45 -15.85 14.90
CA ALA A 152 -11.50 -14.77 14.65
C ALA A 152 -10.39 -15.19 13.69
N TRP A 153 -9.70 -14.22 13.11
CA TRP A 153 -8.57 -14.41 12.20
C TRP A 153 -7.28 -13.97 12.85
N THR A 154 -6.24 -14.77 12.78
CA THR A 154 -4.90 -14.31 13.17
C THR A 154 -4.40 -13.25 12.19
N TYR A 155 -3.87 -12.16 12.73
CA TYR A 155 -3.31 -11.06 11.96
C TYR A 155 -1.83 -10.89 12.29
N VAL A 156 -1.01 -10.91 11.24
CA VAL A 156 0.42 -10.64 11.32
C VAL A 156 0.67 -9.31 10.62
N ALA A 157 1.05 -8.29 11.38
CA ALA A 157 1.38 -6.99 10.82
C ALA A 157 2.62 -7.13 9.91
N PRO A 158 2.60 -6.59 8.68
CA PRO A 158 3.78 -6.54 7.83
C PRO A 158 4.92 -5.79 8.53
N PRO A 159 6.19 -6.20 8.33
CA PRO A 159 7.32 -5.47 8.90
C PRO A 159 7.40 -4.06 8.31
N GLY A 160 7.64 -3.08 9.18
CA GLY A 160 7.77 -1.68 8.81
C GLY A 160 6.52 -0.84 9.11
N GLY A 161 6.75 0.45 9.34
CA GLY A 161 5.74 1.44 9.69
C GLY A 161 6.34 2.51 10.58
N LEU A 162 5.91 3.75 10.41
CA LEU A 162 6.33 4.84 11.29
C LEU A 162 5.79 4.55 12.69
N GLN A 163 6.67 4.44 13.68
CA GLN A 163 6.28 4.34 15.08
C GLN A 163 6.37 5.73 15.69
N LEU A 164 5.21 6.29 16.03
CA LEU A 164 5.17 7.47 16.88
C LEU A 164 5.39 6.98 18.31
N ALA A 165 6.15 7.74 19.11
CA ALA A 165 6.33 7.41 20.51
C ALA A 165 4.97 7.46 21.21
N ASP A 166 4.51 6.30 21.69
CA ASP A 166 3.31 6.25 22.51
C ASP A 166 3.59 6.99 23.82
N ARG A 167 2.75 7.97 24.15
CA ARG A 167 2.80 8.60 25.48
C ARG A 167 2.31 7.54 26.46
N GLN A 168 3.23 6.94 27.22
CA GLN A 168 2.93 5.84 28.16
C GLN A 168 1.87 6.27 29.18
N SER A 169 0.60 5.96 28.91
CA SER A 169 -0.46 6.06 29.90
C SER A 169 -0.43 4.80 30.75
N GLN A 170 -0.34 4.97 32.08
CA GLN A 170 -0.47 3.84 32.99
C GLN A 170 -1.93 3.38 33.14
N ALA A 171 -2.88 4.30 32.94
CA ALA A 171 -4.31 4.06 33.10
C ALA A 171 -4.94 3.39 31.87
N TRP A 172 -5.92 2.52 32.13
CA TRP A 172 -6.73 1.84 31.12
C TRP A 172 -8.05 2.59 30.87
N PRO A 173 -8.61 2.56 29.64
CA PRO A 173 -8.03 1.98 28.43
C PRO A 173 -6.78 2.74 27.95
N ARG A 174 -5.80 2.03 27.38
CA ARG A 174 -4.56 2.66 26.88
C ARG A 174 -4.68 2.96 25.39
N LEU A 175 -4.29 4.17 25.01
CA LEU A 175 -4.17 4.57 23.62
C LEU A 175 -2.79 4.16 23.09
N ILE A 176 -2.76 3.40 21.99
CA ILE A 176 -1.55 2.90 21.35
C ILE A 176 -1.57 3.23 19.86
N THR A 177 -0.41 3.43 19.24
CA THR A 177 -0.31 3.64 17.77
C THR A 177 0.07 2.38 17.02
N ARG A 178 0.64 1.39 17.72
CA ARG A 178 1.03 0.08 17.20
C ARG A 178 0.69 -1.01 18.21
N VAL A 179 0.23 -2.15 17.70
CA VAL A 179 0.05 -3.35 18.50
C VAL A 179 1.40 -4.07 18.61
N ASP A 180 1.92 -4.16 19.82
CA ASP A 180 3.00 -5.07 20.20
C ASP A 180 2.48 -6.03 21.27
N PRO A 181 2.02 -7.23 20.87
CA PRO A 181 1.43 -8.18 21.80
C PRO A 181 2.34 -8.54 22.99
N ALA A 182 3.65 -8.62 22.79
CA ALA A 182 4.59 -8.97 23.86
C ALA A 182 4.63 -7.89 24.94
N SER A 183 4.75 -6.61 24.53
CA SER A 183 4.70 -5.48 25.45
C SER A 183 3.34 -5.33 26.15
N VAL A 184 2.24 -5.65 25.45
CA VAL A 184 0.89 -5.67 26.03
C VAL A 184 0.80 -6.71 27.15
N TRP A 185 1.29 -7.93 26.91
CA TRP A 185 1.23 -9.01 27.92
C TRP A 185 2.03 -8.69 29.18
N GLN A 186 3.21 -8.07 29.01
CA GLN A 186 3.99 -7.55 30.13
C GLN A 186 3.21 -6.50 30.94
N ALA A 187 2.54 -5.56 30.26
CA ALA A 187 1.77 -4.50 30.91
C ALA A 187 0.51 -4.99 31.64
N VAL A 188 -0.13 -6.04 31.13
CA VAL A 188 -1.31 -6.68 31.75
C VAL A 188 -0.89 -7.66 32.86
N GLY A 189 0.37 -8.08 32.91
CA GLY A 189 0.86 -9.05 33.89
C GLY A 189 0.35 -10.48 33.61
N ARG A 190 0.22 -10.85 32.34
CA ARG A 190 -0.28 -12.17 31.90
C ARG A 190 0.64 -12.78 30.87
N ASN A 191 0.59 -14.10 30.76
CA ASN A 191 1.25 -14.83 29.67
C ASN A 191 0.22 -15.18 28.60
N GLY A 192 0.35 -14.57 27.43
CA GLY A 192 -0.55 -14.80 26.30
C GLY A 192 0.21 -14.98 25.00
N LEU A 193 -0.48 -15.42 23.95
CA LEU A 193 0.15 -15.59 22.65
C LEU A 193 0.52 -14.22 22.07
N PRO A 194 1.74 -14.05 21.52
CA PRO A 194 2.20 -12.78 20.98
C PRO A 194 1.62 -12.52 19.57
N LEU A 195 0.31 -12.64 19.43
CA LEU A 195 -0.44 -12.53 18.17
C LEU A 195 -1.66 -11.64 18.38
N GLU A 196 -2.00 -10.86 17.35
CA GLU A 196 -3.29 -10.17 17.25
C GLU A 196 -4.29 -11.10 16.56
N LEU A 197 -5.51 -11.18 17.07
CA LEU A 197 -6.63 -11.83 16.41
C LEU A 197 -7.71 -10.80 16.08
N ARG A 198 -8.24 -10.81 14.86
CA ARG A 198 -9.31 -9.94 14.40
C ARG A 198 -10.62 -10.69 14.40
N LEU A 199 -11.56 -10.20 15.20
CA LEU A 199 -12.84 -10.84 15.44
C LEU A 199 -13.72 -10.86 14.17
N GLU A 200 -14.43 -11.95 13.90
CA GLU A 200 -15.47 -11.96 12.86
C GLU A 200 -16.71 -11.17 13.29
N PRO A 201 -17.58 -10.74 12.35
CA PRO A 201 -18.85 -10.09 12.70
C PRO A 201 -19.67 -10.92 13.70
N GLY A 202 -20.21 -10.26 14.73
CA GLY A 202 -21.04 -10.88 15.76
C GLY A 202 -21.33 -9.90 16.91
N ASP A 203 -22.03 -10.36 17.95
CA ASP A 203 -22.51 -9.51 19.06
C ASP A 203 -21.38 -8.84 19.85
N ALA A 204 -20.22 -9.49 19.93
CA ALA A 204 -19.04 -8.95 20.59
C ALA A 204 -18.22 -8.02 19.68
N ALA A 205 -18.55 -7.89 18.40
CA ALA A 205 -17.77 -7.17 17.41
C ALA A 205 -18.33 -5.76 17.15
N PHE A 206 -17.43 -4.84 16.83
CA PHE A 206 -17.73 -3.53 16.26
C PHE A 206 -17.55 -3.62 14.73
N ASP A 207 -17.13 -2.53 14.07
CA ASP A 207 -16.91 -2.58 12.63
C ASP A 207 -15.66 -3.41 12.29
N THR A 208 -15.89 -4.62 11.76
CA THR A 208 -14.89 -5.63 11.38
C THR A 208 -14.57 -5.65 9.89
N ASN A 209 -14.97 -4.64 9.11
CA ASN A 209 -14.65 -4.56 7.68
C ASN A 209 -13.19 -4.11 7.41
N TRP A 210 -12.20 -4.77 8.02
CA TRP A 210 -10.80 -4.40 7.83
C TRP A 210 -10.39 -4.54 6.36
N PRO A 211 -9.70 -3.53 5.79
CA PRO A 211 -9.07 -3.71 4.50
C PRO A 211 -7.94 -4.75 4.64
N VAL A 212 -7.99 -5.82 3.85
CA VAL A 212 -6.95 -6.86 3.83
C VAL A 212 -5.60 -6.26 3.42
N VAL A 213 -5.62 -5.25 2.55
CA VAL A 213 -4.46 -4.44 2.16
C VAL A 213 -4.80 -2.95 2.24
N ALA A 214 -3.91 -2.15 2.84
CA ALA A 214 -4.13 -0.71 3.03
C ALA A 214 -4.27 0.08 1.70
N VAL A 215 -3.54 -0.34 0.67
CA VAL A 215 -3.64 0.17 -0.69
C VAL A 215 -3.85 -1.01 -1.62
N SER A 216 -4.91 -0.95 -2.42
CA SER A 216 -5.27 -2.04 -3.32
C SER A 216 -4.25 -2.16 -4.48
N PRO A 217 -4.05 -3.36 -5.03
CA PRO A 217 -3.20 -3.56 -6.20
C PRO A 217 -3.59 -2.67 -7.39
N GLU A 218 -4.88 -2.38 -7.55
CA GLU A 218 -5.43 -1.57 -8.64
C GLU A 218 -4.98 -0.12 -8.50
N ARG A 219 -4.94 0.42 -7.27
CA ARG A 219 -4.44 1.78 -7.03
C ARG A 219 -2.94 1.89 -7.36
N HIS A 220 -2.14 0.90 -6.95
CA HIS A 220 -0.73 0.81 -7.34
C HIS A 220 -0.56 0.70 -8.87
N THR A 221 -1.40 -0.09 -9.53
CA THR A 221 -1.41 -0.22 -11.00
C THR A 221 -1.78 1.11 -11.66
N GLY A 222 -2.76 1.84 -11.13
CA GLY A 222 -3.13 3.18 -11.61
C GLY A 222 -1.98 4.18 -11.48
N TYR A 223 -1.26 4.19 -10.35
CA TYR A 223 -0.05 5.00 -10.21
C TYR A 223 1.04 4.60 -11.20
N ALA A 224 1.24 3.30 -11.45
CA ALA A 224 2.20 2.85 -12.46
C ALA A 224 1.85 3.39 -13.86
N VAL A 225 0.58 3.35 -14.25
CA VAL A 225 0.10 3.92 -15.52
C VAL A 225 0.38 5.42 -15.58
N GLN A 226 0.16 6.17 -14.49
CA GLN A 226 0.48 7.60 -14.43
C GLN A 226 1.98 7.86 -14.65
N TRP A 227 2.86 7.09 -14.01
CA TRP A 227 4.31 7.22 -14.19
C TRP A 227 4.74 6.91 -15.63
N PHE A 228 4.21 5.85 -16.24
CA PHE A 228 4.51 5.50 -17.63
C PHE A 228 3.92 6.50 -18.63
N ALA A 229 2.73 7.05 -18.37
CA ALA A 229 2.13 8.09 -19.21
C ALA A 229 3.00 9.36 -19.20
N MET A 230 3.49 9.77 -18.02
CA MET A 230 4.40 10.91 -17.90
C MET A 230 5.75 10.64 -18.58
N ALA A 231 6.31 9.44 -18.45
CA ALA A 231 7.52 9.02 -19.16
C ALA A 231 7.32 9.08 -20.69
N THR A 232 6.16 8.61 -21.17
CA THR A 232 5.80 8.64 -22.59
C THR A 232 5.63 10.07 -23.10
N ALA A 233 4.94 10.92 -22.34
CA ALA A 233 4.76 12.32 -22.69
C ALA A 233 6.09 13.09 -22.73
N LEU A 234 6.98 12.83 -21.76
CA LEU A 234 8.33 13.40 -21.73
C LEU A 234 9.14 13.00 -22.98
N LEU A 235 9.12 11.71 -23.33
CA LEU A 235 9.81 11.20 -24.51
C LEU A 235 9.22 11.79 -25.81
N ALA A 236 7.89 11.82 -25.93
CA ALA A 236 7.21 12.39 -27.10
C ALA A 236 7.53 13.88 -27.27
N LEU A 237 7.51 14.65 -26.17
CA LEU A 237 7.87 16.08 -26.18
C LEU A 237 9.33 16.28 -26.59
N TYR A 238 10.25 15.46 -26.07
CA TYR A 238 11.66 15.50 -26.42
C TYR A 238 11.89 15.24 -27.91
N LEU A 239 11.24 14.21 -28.46
CA LEU A 239 11.29 13.88 -29.88
C LEU A 239 10.71 15.02 -30.74
N TYR A 240 9.52 15.52 -30.37
CA TYR A 240 8.85 16.60 -31.07
C TYR A 240 9.71 17.88 -31.11
N LEU A 241 10.23 18.33 -29.97
CA LEU A 241 11.07 19.53 -29.90
C LEU A 241 12.40 19.34 -30.63
N GLY A 242 13.00 18.15 -30.57
CA GLY A 242 14.25 17.87 -31.28
C GLY A 242 14.07 17.83 -32.80
N ILE A 243 12.94 17.34 -33.31
CA ILE A 243 12.58 17.39 -34.73
C ILE A 243 12.22 18.83 -35.16
N ARG A 244 11.48 19.56 -34.32
CA ARG A 244 11.09 20.95 -34.63
C ARG A 244 12.31 21.87 -34.72
N ARG A 245 13.22 21.83 -33.74
CA ARG A 245 14.45 22.63 -33.74
C ARG A 245 15.34 22.33 -34.95
N ALA A 246 15.42 21.06 -35.33
CA ALA A 246 16.13 20.64 -36.54
C ALA A 246 15.60 21.36 -37.80
N ARG A 247 14.27 21.38 -37.96
CA ARG A 247 13.60 22.01 -39.11
C ARG A 247 13.77 23.53 -39.12
N GLU A 248 13.77 24.17 -37.96
CA GLU A 248 13.97 25.63 -37.84
C GLU A 248 15.40 26.04 -38.23
N MET A 249 16.42 25.26 -37.87
CA MET A 249 17.82 25.51 -38.23
C MET A 249 18.11 25.31 -39.72
N THR A 250 17.60 24.25 -40.34
CA THR A 250 17.78 24.00 -41.78
C THR A 250 17.15 25.09 -42.65
N ARG A 251 16.13 25.81 -42.14
CA ARG A 251 15.44 26.87 -42.89
C ARG A 251 16.21 28.21 -42.87
N HIS A 252 17.23 28.36 -42.04
CA HIS A 252 18.00 29.60 -41.84
C HIS A 252 19.46 29.53 -42.33
N GLU A 253 19.87 28.48 -43.06
CA GLU A 253 21.19 28.47 -43.71
C GLU A 253 21.23 29.54 -44.83
N PRO A 254 22.13 30.55 -44.75
CA PRO A 254 22.27 31.55 -45.80
C PRO A 254 22.82 30.91 -47.08
N GLN A 255 22.21 31.22 -48.22
CA GLN A 255 22.74 30.90 -49.55
C GLN A 255 24.18 31.41 -49.65
N PRO A 256 25.18 30.60 -50.05
CA PRO A 256 26.53 31.11 -50.24
C PRO A 256 26.51 32.16 -51.35
N ASP A 257 27.09 33.33 -51.06
CA ASP A 257 27.22 34.44 -51.99
C ASP A 257 28.02 33.98 -53.23
N PRO A 258 27.44 33.98 -54.44
CA PRO A 258 28.17 33.62 -55.64
C PRO A 258 29.16 34.74 -55.95
N ARG A 259 30.45 34.50 -55.64
CA ARG A 259 31.54 35.30 -56.16
C ARG A 259 31.74 35.08 -57.66
#